data_AF-A0A659UHI8-F1
#
_entry.id   AF-A0A659UHI8-F1
#
_cell.length_a   1.000
_cell.length_b   1.000
_cell.length_c   1.000
_cell.angle_alpha   90.00
_cell.angle_beta   90.00
_cell.angle_gamma   90.00
#
_symmetry.space_group_name_H-M   'P 1'
#
loop_
_entity.id
_entity.type
_entity.pdbx_description
1 polymer ?
#
loop_
_entity_poly.entity_id
_entity_poly.type
_entity_poly.pdbx_seq_one_letter_code
_entity_poly.pdbx_strand_id
1 'polypeptide(L)'
;LEPGLSETVCASLLVVMKEAVDEVVARGVDQQAALDFLLGHMNVLGAVIFGETQGVFSDACNKAIEFGKPVLMRDDWKRVFEPEEIAASIQRIT
;
A
#
# COMPACT_ATOMS: atom_id res chain seq x y z
N LEU A 1 12.18 -12.94 -0.97
CA LEU A 1 11.36 -12.26 -2.00
C LEU A 1 9.93 -12.69 -1.82
N GLU A 2 9.65 -13.99 -1.98
CA GLU A 2 8.38 -14.59 -1.56
C GLU A 2 8.56 -15.29 -0.20
N PRO A 3 7.50 -15.39 0.63
CA PRO A 3 6.21 -14.68 0.49
C PRO A 3 6.24 -13.23 1.01
N GLY A 4 7.33 -12.81 1.67
CA GLY A 4 7.39 -11.55 2.43
C GLY A 4 7.11 -10.27 1.61
N LEU A 5 7.78 -10.08 0.47
CA LEU A 5 7.63 -8.85 -0.31
C LEU A 5 6.39 -8.88 -1.21
N SER A 6 6.20 -9.98 -1.96
CA SER A 6 5.16 -10.11 -2.98
C SER A 6 3.75 -10.29 -2.38
N GLU A 7 3.62 -11.10 -1.34
CA GLU A 7 2.31 -11.46 -0.80
C GLU A 7 2.03 -10.72 0.49
N THR A 8 2.95 -10.82 1.46
CA THR A 8 2.71 -10.25 2.79
C THR A 8 2.68 -8.72 2.74
N VAL A 9 3.61 -8.08 2.02
CA VAL A 9 3.59 -6.62 1.87
C VAL A 9 2.75 -6.18 0.67
N CYS A 10 3.09 -6.58 -0.55
CA CYS A 10 2.45 -6.02 -1.74
C CYS A 10 0.97 -6.40 -1.86
N ALA A 11 0.65 -7.70 -1.86
CA ALA A 11 -0.75 -8.13 -2.01
C ALA A 11 -1.65 -7.62 -0.87
N SER A 12 -1.19 -7.70 0.39
CA SER A 12 -1.98 -7.21 1.53
C SER A 12 -2.26 -5.71 1.45
N LEU A 13 -1.27 -4.88 1.06
CA LEU A 13 -1.49 -3.44 0.91
C LEU A 13 -2.40 -3.11 -0.27
N LEU A 14 -2.35 -3.88 -1.36
CA LEU A 14 -3.29 -3.74 -2.48
C LEU A 14 -4.74 -4.09 -2.06
N VAL A 15 -4.93 -5.10 -1.22
CA VAL A 15 -6.25 -5.41 -0.64
C VAL A 15 -6.77 -4.25 0.20
N VAL A 16 -5.94 -3.67 1.08
CA VAL A 16 -6.32 -2.47 1.86
C VAL A 16 -6.66 -1.28 0.96
N MET A 17 -5.94 -1.07 -0.13
CA MET A 17 -6.29 -0.03 -1.11
C MET A 17 -7.65 -0.29 -1.77
N LYS A 18 -7.98 -1.55 -2.06
CA LYS A 18 -9.29 -1.92 -2.59
C LYS A 18 -10.41 -1.68 -1.57
N GLU A 19 -10.18 -2.02 -0.31
CA GLU A 19 -11.10 -1.71 0.80
C GLU A 19 -11.32 -0.21 0.95
N ALA A 20 -10.25 0.61 0.78
CA ALA A 20 -10.38 2.07 0.80
C ALA A 20 -11.25 2.60 -0.35
N VAL A 21 -11.18 1.98 -1.55
CA VAL A 21 -12.10 2.29 -2.65
C VAL A 21 -13.53 1.94 -2.27
N ASP A 22 -13.76 0.75 -1.71
CA ASP A 22 -15.11 0.33 -1.30
C ASP A 22 -15.68 1.25 -0.22
N GLU A 23 -14.86 1.71 0.72
CA GLU A 23 -15.27 2.63 1.78
C GLU A 23 -15.70 4.00 1.23
N VAL A 24 -14.97 4.57 0.26
CA VAL A 24 -15.39 5.85 -0.35
C VAL A 24 -16.65 5.69 -1.20
N VAL A 25 -16.82 4.53 -1.85
CA VAL A 25 -18.04 4.21 -2.61
C VAL A 25 -19.24 4.07 -1.68
N ALA A 26 -19.09 3.38 -0.55
CA ALA A 26 -20.13 3.28 0.47
C ALA A 26 -20.54 4.65 1.04
N ARG A 27 -19.65 5.64 0.99
CA ARG A 27 -19.89 7.04 1.37
C ARG A 27 -20.49 7.90 0.25
N GLY A 28 -20.82 7.32 -0.90
CA GLY A 28 -21.53 7.96 -1.99
C GLY A 28 -20.66 8.45 -3.15
N VAL A 29 -19.38 8.08 -3.20
CA VAL A 29 -18.54 8.33 -4.39
C VAL A 29 -18.92 7.31 -5.48
N ASP A 30 -18.98 7.75 -6.73
CA ASP A 30 -19.17 6.83 -7.86
C ASP A 30 -18.02 5.81 -7.95
N GLN A 31 -18.36 4.54 -8.20
CA GLN A 31 -17.39 3.45 -8.21
C GLN A 31 -16.32 3.62 -9.28
N GLN A 32 -16.70 4.03 -10.49
CA GLN A 32 -15.74 4.22 -11.57
C GLN A 32 -14.84 5.41 -11.26
N ALA A 33 -15.40 6.51 -10.78
CA ALA A 33 -14.64 7.68 -10.38
C ALA A 33 -13.62 7.35 -9.27
N ALA A 34 -14.00 6.58 -8.25
CA ALA A 34 -13.10 6.17 -7.18
C ALA A 34 -11.93 5.30 -7.68
N LEU A 35 -12.23 4.34 -8.58
CA LEU A 35 -11.22 3.46 -9.18
C LEU A 35 -10.25 4.23 -10.08
N ASP A 36 -10.76 5.07 -10.99
CA ASP A 36 -9.93 5.87 -11.89
C ASP A 36 -9.02 6.81 -11.10
N PHE A 37 -9.56 7.41 -10.03
CA PHE A 37 -8.79 8.29 -9.17
C PHE A 37 -7.66 7.54 -8.46
N LEU A 38 -7.94 6.40 -7.82
CA LEU A 38 -6.91 5.62 -7.14
C LEU A 38 -5.85 5.10 -8.11
N LEU A 39 -6.27 4.47 -9.22
CA LEU A 39 -5.33 3.83 -10.17
C LEU A 39 -4.45 4.87 -10.88
N GLY A 40 -5.01 6.03 -11.22
CA GLY A 40 -4.23 7.15 -11.77
C GLY A 40 -3.16 7.64 -10.79
N HIS A 41 -3.51 7.78 -9.51
CA HIS A 41 -2.54 8.16 -8.47
C HIS A 41 -1.50 7.07 -8.25
N MET A 42 -1.89 5.80 -8.19
CA MET A 42 -0.95 4.68 -7.99
C MET A 42 0.13 4.64 -9.07
N ASN A 43 -0.22 4.90 -10.32
CA ASN A 43 0.72 4.97 -11.44
C ASN A 43 1.78 6.07 -11.22
N VAL A 44 1.34 7.31 -10.99
CA VAL A 44 2.26 8.45 -10.83
C VAL A 44 3.06 8.38 -9.53
N LEU A 45 2.40 8.07 -8.40
CA LEU A 45 3.04 7.95 -7.10
C LEU A 45 4.08 6.83 -7.10
N GLY A 46 3.74 5.66 -7.68
CA GLY A 46 4.66 4.54 -7.82
C GLY A 46 5.88 4.90 -8.66
N ALA A 47 5.68 5.48 -9.84
CA ALA A 47 6.77 5.88 -10.73
C ALA A 47 7.75 6.85 -10.05
N VAL A 48 7.25 7.81 -9.27
CA VAL A 48 8.09 8.77 -8.54
C VAL A 48 8.80 8.10 -7.34
N ILE A 49 8.09 7.32 -6.51
CA ILE A 49 8.68 6.67 -5.31
C ILE A 49 9.81 5.73 -5.67
N PHE A 50 9.63 4.94 -6.73
CA PHE A 50 10.62 3.94 -7.16
C PHE A 50 11.69 4.52 -8.11
N GLY A 51 11.62 5.82 -8.43
CA GLY A 51 12.65 6.50 -9.22
C GLY A 51 12.57 6.26 -10.73
N GLU A 52 11.48 5.67 -11.22
CA GLU A 52 11.22 5.46 -12.65
C GLU A 52 10.90 6.76 -13.40
N THR A 53 10.52 7.82 -12.67
CA THR A 53 10.28 9.16 -13.23
C THR A 53 10.77 10.23 -12.27
N GLN A 54 11.41 11.28 -12.83
CA GLN A 54 11.80 12.45 -12.04
C GLN A 54 10.56 13.24 -11.62
N GLY A 55 10.39 13.43 -10.32
CA GLY A 55 9.29 14.19 -9.74
C GLY A 55 9.53 14.44 -8.26
N VAL A 56 8.91 15.48 -7.72
CA VAL A 56 8.86 15.74 -6.28
C VAL A 56 7.41 15.71 -5.83
N PHE A 57 7.17 15.09 -4.69
CA PHE A 57 5.89 15.20 -4.02
C PHE A 57 5.69 16.60 -3.49
N SER A 58 4.45 17.08 -3.58
CA SER A 58 4.07 18.33 -2.93
C SER A 58 4.23 18.21 -1.41
N ASP A 59 4.44 19.34 -0.74
CA ASP A 59 4.52 19.39 0.74
C ASP A 59 3.29 18.74 1.39
N ALA A 60 2.12 18.90 0.77
CA ALA A 60 0.88 18.27 1.23
C ALA A 60 0.93 16.74 1.13
N CYS A 61 1.45 16.19 0.03
CA CYS A 61 1.59 14.74 -0.15
C CYS A 61 2.62 14.16 0.84
N ASN A 62 3.74 14.85 1.07
CA ASN A 62 4.74 14.45 2.06
C ASN A 62 4.15 14.42 3.48
N LYS A 63 3.40 15.45 3.88
CA LYS A 63 2.69 15.47 5.18
C LYS A 63 1.65 14.36 5.28
N ALA A 64 0.90 14.08 4.20
CA ALA A 64 -0.06 12.98 4.19
C ALA A 64 0.63 11.62 4.47
N ILE A 65 1.82 11.38 3.93
CA ILE A 65 2.62 10.18 4.22
C ILE A 65 3.12 10.17 5.67
N GLU A 66 3.66 11.30 6.14
CA GLU A 66 4.19 11.48 7.49
C GLU A 66 3.14 11.12 8.57
N PHE A 67 1.92 11.64 8.44
CA PHE A 67 0.85 11.38 9.40
C PHE A 67 0.04 10.13 9.08
N GLY A 68 -0.07 9.74 7.82
CA GLY A 68 -0.86 8.58 7.40
C GLY A 68 -0.21 7.26 7.79
N LYS A 69 1.12 7.14 7.65
CA LYS A 69 1.81 5.87 7.89
C LYS A 69 1.67 5.36 9.34
N PRO A 70 1.83 6.19 10.40
CA PRO A 70 1.60 5.73 11.78
C PRO A 70 0.14 5.36 12.10
N VAL A 71 -0.83 5.93 11.36
CA VAL A 71 -2.25 5.59 11.54
C VAL A 71 -2.58 4.24 10.90
N LEU A 72 -1.92 3.90 9.79
CA LEU A 72 -2.21 2.71 8.99
C LEU A 72 -1.32 1.51 9.32
N MET A 73 -0.06 1.75 9.70
CA MET A 73 0.95 0.70 9.84
C MET A 73 1.29 0.48 11.31
N ARG A 74 1.44 -0.79 11.69
CA ARG A 74 2.11 -1.13 12.95
C ARG A 74 3.56 -0.64 12.91
N ASP A 75 4.07 -0.15 14.04
CA ASP A 75 5.45 0.34 14.16
C ASP A 75 6.49 -0.72 13.77
N ASP A 76 6.21 -1.99 14.08
CA ASP A 76 7.08 -3.13 13.83
C ASP A 76 6.80 -3.86 12.49
N TRP A 77 6.04 -3.27 11.55
CA TRP A 77 5.59 -3.97 10.33
C TRP A 77 6.72 -4.61 9.50
N LYS A 78 7.96 -4.09 9.58
CA LYS A 78 9.12 -4.66 8.86
C LYS A 78 9.52 -6.05 9.36
N ARG A 79 9.02 -6.48 10.53
CA ARG A 79 9.26 -7.83 11.07
C ARG A 79 8.90 -8.95 10.10
N VAL A 80 8.03 -8.69 9.12
CA VAL A 80 7.63 -9.65 8.08
C VAL A 80 8.80 -10.15 7.23
N PHE A 81 9.97 -9.51 7.33
CA PHE A 81 11.20 -9.93 6.67
C PHE A 81 12.15 -10.72 7.57
N GLU A 82 11.83 -10.89 8.86
CA GLU A 82 12.65 -11.69 9.76
C GLU A 82 12.53 -13.18 9.41
N PRO A 83 13.63 -13.97 9.53
CA PRO A 83 13.64 -15.38 9.13
C PRO A 83 12.53 -16.22 9.77
N GLU A 84 12.20 -15.94 11.03
CA GLU A 84 11.16 -16.66 11.78
C GLU A 84 9.77 -16.39 11.23
N GLU A 85 9.47 -15.14 10.84
CA GLU A 85 8.19 -14.76 10.25
C GLU A 85 8.02 -15.33 8.84
N ILE A 86 9.09 -15.31 8.05
CA ILE A 86 9.10 -15.94 6.72
C ILE A 86 8.86 -17.44 6.84
N ALA A 87 9.57 -18.13 7.74
CA ALA A 87 9.40 -19.56 7.98
C ALA A 87 7.98 -19.91 8.44
N ALA A 88 7.43 -19.12 9.38
CA ALA A 88 6.06 -19.29 9.83
C ALA A 88 5.03 -19.00 8.72
N SER A 89 5.30 -18.06 7.83
CA SER A 89 4.43 -17.79 6.67
C SER A 89 4.41 -18.98 5.71
N ILE A 90 5.57 -19.57 5.41
CA ILE A 90 5.66 -20.76 4.54
C ILE A 90 4.90 -21.94 5.15
N GLN A 91 5.09 -22.22 6.45
CA GLN A 91 4.38 -23.29 7.16
C GLN A 91 2.85 -23.15 7.15
N ARG A 92 2.31 -21.93 7.01
CA ARG A 92 0.85 -21.72 6.96
C ARG A 92 0.25 -22.05 5.59
N ILE A 93 1.06 -22.06 4.54
CA ILE A 93 0.61 -22.22 3.15
C ILE A 93 1.08 -23.53 2.50
N THR A 94 1.90 -24.33 3.20
CA THR A 94 2.38 -25.65 2.77
C THR A 94 2.18 -26.68 3.87
#